data_AF-A0A2T7EAT7-F1
#
_entry.id   AF-A0A2T7EAT7-F1
#
_cell.length_a   1.000
_cell.length_b   1.000
_cell.length_c   1.000
_cell.angle_alpha   90.00
_cell.angle_beta   90.00
_cell.angle_gamma   90.00
#
_symmetry.space_group_name_H-M   'P 1'
#
loop_
_entity.id
_entity.type
_entity.pdbx_description
1 polymer ?
#
loop_
_entity_poly.entity_id
_entity_poly.type
_entity_poly.pdbx_seq_one_letter_code
_entity_poly.pdbx_strand_id
1 'polypeptide(L)'
;MIFNGLSLHVSSGKTMALVGESGSGKSTVINLVERFYDPQAGEVCIDGINIKRFKLDWIRQKIGLVSQEPLLFTTSIEENISYGKEDATLEEVKRAAELANAATFIDNLPNGYDATVGQHGTQLSGGQKQRIAIARAILKTPRILLLDEATSALDLVSERVVRKALNRVMLDRTTLIVAHRLSTVTNADSISVVHQGKIIEQGHHNELMKDPDGAYSQLIRLQEAHQADGYQVDVGISHSRPIRSLSLQQSTSNPAGSISRRTMTPPPSLTASTESLTYNDANSDKKNDDGKTLKKEPIGRLLSLNKPEKSVLMLGSLAAAIHGAIIPATGFVLANAAAVFYEPLDKRDKDSRFWSLVSVGLGTVSMVSRLANGFLFATAGGKLIERVRALAFQSIVHQEIAWFDDPINSRGALGGRLCIDALNLRRLVADNLAVIIQCTASLFSGILIAMISDWKVSIVIMVVIPLIGLQGYAQVKFLKGFSQDAKINHKITSWACFLSYMMVPQKFE
;
A
#
# COMPACT_ATOMS: atom_id res chain seq x y z
N MET A 1 19.14 25.93 7.29
CA MET A 1 19.75 26.14 5.96
C MET A 1 20.81 25.06 5.80
N ILE A 2 20.74 24.22 4.75
CA ILE A 2 21.60 23.02 4.61
C ILE A 2 22.94 23.35 3.93
N PHE A 3 22.91 24.17 2.86
CA PHE A 3 24.11 24.65 2.17
C PHE A 3 24.23 26.16 2.28
N ASN A 4 25.47 26.65 2.34
CA ASN A 4 25.79 28.07 2.42
C ASN A 4 26.92 28.41 1.42
N GLY A 5 26.61 28.45 0.12
CA GLY A 5 27.60 28.73 -0.93
C GLY A 5 28.53 27.55 -1.24
N LEU A 6 28.01 26.32 -1.23
CA LEU A 6 28.76 25.12 -1.63
C LEU A 6 29.17 25.23 -3.11
N SER A 7 30.47 25.08 -3.41
CA SER A 7 31.01 25.06 -4.77
C SER A 7 31.86 23.80 -4.95
N LEU A 8 31.46 22.91 -5.84
CA LEU A 8 32.09 21.60 -6.08
C LEU A 8 32.28 21.40 -7.60
N HIS A 9 33.41 20.82 -8.01
CA HIS A 9 33.65 20.47 -9.42
C HIS A 9 34.23 19.06 -9.54
N VAL A 10 33.53 18.16 -10.25
CA VAL A 10 33.97 16.79 -10.53
C VAL A 10 34.36 16.68 -12.00
N SER A 11 35.62 16.35 -12.28
CA SER A 11 36.09 16.16 -13.66
C SER A 11 35.61 14.83 -14.26
N SER A 12 35.43 14.79 -15.59
CA SER A 12 34.98 13.59 -16.30
C SER A 12 35.91 12.40 -16.05
N GLY A 13 35.33 11.23 -15.74
CA GLY A 13 36.07 9.98 -15.52
C GLY A 13 36.87 9.93 -14.22
N LYS A 14 36.77 10.97 -13.36
CA LYS A 14 37.44 11.04 -12.07
C LYS A 14 36.49 10.68 -10.93
N THR A 15 37.08 10.18 -9.84
CA THR A 15 36.37 9.85 -8.60
C THR A 15 36.57 10.96 -7.58
N MET A 16 35.47 11.56 -7.13
CA MET A 16 35.47 12.52 -6.03
C MET A 16 34.79 11.92 -4.80
N ALA A 17 35.45 12.02 -3.64
CA ALA A 17 34.89 11.61 -2.35
C ALA A 17 34.46 12.82 -1.51
N LEU A 18 33.26 12.77 -0.95
CA LEU A 18 32.71 13.71 0.00
C LEU A 18 32.78 13.11 1.41
N VAL A 19 33.49 13.80 2.29
CA VAL A 19 33.65 13.41 3.70
C VAL A 19 33.25 14.56 4.62
N GLY A 20 32.88 14.26 5.86
CA GLY A 20 32.47 15.25 6.83
C GLY A 20 31.52 14.68 7.88
N GLU A 21 31.24 15.47 8.92
CA GLU A 21 30.37 15.07 10.03
C GLU A 21 28.95 14.71 9.56
N SER A 22 28.23 13.94 10.39
CA SER A 22 26.81 13.66 10.13
C SER A 22 26.02 14.96 10.10
N GLY A 23 25.07 15.08 9.16
CA GLY A 23 24.28 16.31 8.97
C GLY A 23 24.96 17.44 8.19
N SER A 24 26.19 17.25 7.68
CA SER A 24 26.90 18.29 6.90
C SER A 24 26.33 18.53 5.48
N GLY A 25 25.38 17.71 5.04
CA GLY A 25 24.71 17.86 3.74
C GLY A 25 25.20 16.93 2.62
N LYS A 26 26.08 15.96 2.89
CA LYS A 26 26.69 15.06 1.88
C LYS A 26 25.66 14.36 0.98
N SER A 27 24.70 13.63 1.55
CA SER A 27 23.65 12.94 0.77
C SER A 27 22.67 13.93 0.10
N THR A 28 22.59 15.17 0.58
CA THR A 28 21.81 16.22 -0.10
C THR A 28 22.45 16.62 -1.44
N VAL A 29 23.79 16.50 -1.58
CA VAL A 29 24.48 16.72 -2.87
C VAL A 29 24.00 15.68 -3.90
N ILE A 30 23.90 14.40 -3.51
CA ILE A 30 23.38 13.32 -4.37
C ILE A 30 21.95 13.64 -4.82
N ASN A 31 21.07 14.02 -3.87
CA ASN A 31 19.68 14.36 -4.18
C ASN A 31 19.54 15.55 -5.16
N LEU A 32 20.46 16.51 -5.12
CA LEU A 32 20.49 17.63 -6.07
C LEU A 32 20.97 17.19 -7.46
N VAL A 33 21.96 16.29 -7.53
CA VAL A 33 22.45 15.72 -8.80
C VAL A 33 21.38 14.85 -9.47
N GLU A 34 20.59 14.09 -8.70
CA GLU A 34 19.45 13.31 -9.20
C GLU A 34 18.19 14.16 -9.48
N ARG A 35 18.28 15.46 -9.18
CA ARG A 35 17.19 16.43 -9.30
C ARG A 35 15.91 15.97 -8.58
N PHE A 36 16.05 15.41 -7.38
CA PHE A 36 14.93 15.24 -6.47
C PHE A 36 14.48 16.58 -5.88
N TYR A 37 15.40 17.54 -5.78
CA TYR A 37 15.15 18.91 -5.38
C TYR A 37 15.84 19.87 -6.35
N ASP A 38 15.22 21.04 -6.59
CA ASP A 38 15.87 22.15 -7.26
C ASP A 38 16.52 23.07 -6.21
N PRO A 39 17.74 23.60 -6.45
CA PRO A 39 18.38 24.52 -5.52
C PRO A 39 17.61 25.86 -5.44
N GLN A 40 17.56 26.45 -4.23
CA GLN A 40 16.94 27.76 -3.99
C GLN A 40 17.76 28.90 -4.61
N ALA A 41 19.09 28.78 -4.60
CA ALA A 41 20.02 29.72 -5.19
C ALA A 41 21.23 28.96 -5.76
N GLY A 42 21.84 29.49 -6.82
CA GLY A 42 22.90 28.83 -7.58
C GLY A 42 22.38 27.84 -8.62
N GLU A 43 23.28 27.06 -9.20
CA GLU A 43 22.95 26.07 -10.20
C GLU A 43 23.79 24.79 -10.09
N VAL A 44 23.21 23.68 -10.56
CA VAL A 44 23.90 22.40 -10.72
C VAL A 44 24.00 22.15 -12.22
N CYS A 45 25.22 21.91 -12.70
CA CYS A 45 25.51 21.75 -14.12
C CYS A 45 26.16 20.39 -14.39
N ILE A 46 25.76 19.76 -15.49
CA ILE A 46 26.40 18.56 -16.06
C ILE A 46 26.91 18.96 -17.43
N ASP A 47 28.20 18.78 -17.68
CA ASP A 47 28.90 19.22 -18.91
C ASP A 47 28.68 20.72 -19.22
N GLY A 48 28.63 21.55 -18.18
CA GLY A 48 28.40 22.99 -18.29
C GLY A 48 26.95 23.39 -18.59
N ILE A 49 26.03 22.43 -18.71
CA ILE A 49 24.61 22.67 -18.94
C ILE A 49 23.85 22.47 -17.63
N ASN A 50 23.04 23.47 -17.25
CA ASN A 50 22.20 23.39 -16.06
C ASN A 50 21.24 22.19 -16.13
N ILE A 51 21.17 21.39 -15.05
CA ILE A 51 20.37 20.16 -14.98
C ILE A 51 18.88 20.38 -15.26
N LYS A 52 18.39 21.61 -15.08
CA LYS A 52 16.99 21.99 -15.35
C LYS A 52 16.62 21.90 -16.82
N ARG A 53 17.60 21.99 -17.73
CA ARG A 53 17.40 21.97 -19.19
C ARG A 53 17.27 20.55 -19.76
N PHE A 54 17.69 19.52 -19.04
CA PHE A 54 17.55 18.14 -19.50
C PHE A 54 16.15 17.57 -19.22
N LYS A 55 15.72 16.63 -20.06
CA LYS A 55 14.56 15.77 -19.78
C LYS A 55 14.90 14.87 -18.58
N LEU A 56 14.02 14.85 -17.58
CA LEU A 56 14.23 14.16 -16.30
C LEU A 56 14.51 12.66 -16.49
N ASP A 57 13.73 11.99 -17.34
CA ASP A 57 13.88 10.55 -17.62
C ASP A 57 15.25 10.26 -18.23
N TRP A 58 15.67 11.09 -19.20
CA TRP A 58 16.93 10.90 -19.92
C TRP A 58 18.14 11.07 -18.99
N ILE A 59 18.15 12.12 -18.15
CA ILE A 59 19.28 12.34 -17.25
C ILE A 59 19.38 11.26 -16.19
N ARG A 60 18.24 10.80 -15.66
CA ARG A 60 18.19 9.69 -14.70
C ARG A 60 18.60 8.36 -15.33
N GLN A 61 18.44 8.14 -16.63
CA GLN A 61 19.01 6.97 -17.32
C GLN A 61 20.54 7.01 -17.35
N LYS A 62 21.17 8.19 -17.36
CA LYS A 62 22.65 8.34 -17.37
C LYS A 62 23.28 8.30 -15.98
N ILE A 63 22.48 8.37 -14.92
CA ILE A 63 22.92 8.33 -13.52
C ILE A 63 22.61 6.96 -12.91
N GLY A 64 23.58 6.37 -12.20
CA GLY A 64 23.36 5.19 -11.37
C GLY A 64 23.58 5.51 -9.90
N LEU A 65 22.62 5.16 -9.05
CA LEU A 65 22.71 5.33 -7.60
C LEU A 65 22.89 3.97 -6.93
N VAL A 66 23.82 3.90 -5.99
CA VAL A 66 23.94 2.82 -5.01
C VAL A 66 23.78 3.43 -3.62
N SER A 67 22.58 3.26 -3.06
CA SER A 67 22.20 3.79 -1.75
C SER A 67 22.79 2.99 -0.58
N GLN A 68 22.76 3.60 0.60
CA GLN A 68 23.20 2.99 1.86
C GLN A 68 22.38 1.74 2.20
N GLU A 69 21.06 1.83 2.08
CA GLU A 69 20.11 0.72 2.23
C GLU A 69 19.44 0.43 0.88
N PRO A 70 19.89 -0.60 0.14
CA PRO A 70 19.35 -0.91 -1.18
C PRO A 70 17.95 -1.50 -1.08
N LEU A 71 17.00 -0.85 -1.74
CA LEU A 71 15.65 -1.36 -1.87
C LEU A 71 15.58 -2.41 -2.99
N LEU A 72 15.05 -3.58 -2.64
CA LEU A 72 14.69 -4.65 -3.56
C LEU A 72 13.17 -4.78 -3.62
N PHE A 73 12.64 -4.97 -4.82
CA PHE A 73 11.22 -5.21 -5.06
C PHE A 73 10.87 -6.65 -4.70
N THR A 74 9.61 -6.89 -4.31
CA THR A 74 9.08 -8.21 -3.94
C THR A 74 8.85 -9.09 -5.18
N THR A 75 9.91 -9.33 -5.94
CA THR A 75 9.93 -10.11 -7.20
C THR A 75 11.15 -11.04 -7.21
N SER A 76 11.49 -11.66 -8.35
CA SER A 76 12.69 -12.49 -8.48
C SER A 76 13.98 -11.66 -8.45
N ILE A 77 15.13 -12.32 -8.22
CA ILE A 77 16.45 -11.67 -8.30
C ILE A 77 16.70 -11.17 -9.73
N GLU A 78 16.33 -11.95 -10.75
CA GLU A 78 16.43 -11.55 -12.16
C GLU A 78 15.72 -10.22 -12.40
N GLU A 79 14.43 -10.15 -12.02
CA GLU A 79 13.62 -8.95 -12.22
C GLU A 79 14.21 -7.75 -11.46
N ASN A 80 14.71 -7.97 -10.24
CA ASN A 80 15.37 -6.92 -9.46
C ASN A 80 16.59 -6.33 -10.17
N ILE A 81 17.38 -7.16 -10.85
CA ILE A 81 18.54 -6.69 -11.61
C ILE A 81 18.08 -6.04 -12.93
N SER A 82 17.10 -6.63 -13.63
CA SER A 82 16.59 -6.15 -14.92
C SER A 82 15.91 -4.78 -14.82
N TYR A 83 15.40 -4.35 -13.65
CA TYR A 83 14.96 -2.96 -13.43
C TYR A 83 16.02 -1.89 -13.77
N GLY A 84 17.29 -2.25 -13.89
CA GLY A 84 18.33 -1.33 -14.37
C GLY A 84 18.19 -0.94 -15.86
N LYS A 85 17.54 -1.77 -16.69
CA LYS A 85 17.42 -1.62 -18.14
C LYS A 85 16.16 -2.35 -18.66
N GLU A 86 15.24 -1.63 -19.31
CA GLU A 86 13.93 -2.15 -19.75
C GLU A 86 14.03 -3.41 -20.65
N ASP A 87 14.99 -3.45 -21.58
CA ASP A 87 15.21 -4.58 -22.50
C ASP A 87 16.46 -5.41 -22.13
N ALA A 88 16.60 -5.74 -20.85
CA ALA A 88 17.73 -6.55 -20.39
C ALA A 88 17.54 -8.02 -20.76
N THR A 89 18.53 -8.60 -21.44
CA THR A 89 18.56 -10.05 -21.66
C THR A 89 19.08 -10.78 -20.42
N LEU A 90 18.67 -12.04 -20.22
CA LEU A 90 19.15 -12.86 -19.10
C LEU A 90 20.69 -12.96 -19.07
N GLU A 91 21.34 -12.99 -20.23
CA GLU A 91 22.80 -13.03 -20.34
C GLU A 91 23.48 -11.73 -19.88
N GLU A 92 22.85 -10.57 -20.14
CA GLU A 92 23.31 -9.29 -19.58
C GLU A 92 23.13 -9.25 -18.06
N VAL A 93 22.02 -9.79 -17.55
CA VAL A 93 21.74 -9.90 -16.11
C VAL A 93 22.79 -10.78 -15.41
N LYS A 94 23.10 -11.96 -15.96
CA LYS A 94 24.15 -12.85 -15.43
C LYS A 94 25.52 -12.19 -15.44
N ARG A 95 25.89 -11.54 -16.56
CA ARG A 95 27.16 -10.80 -16.66
C ARG A 95 27.24 -9.67 -15.62
N ALA A 96 26.15 -8.92 -15.42
CA ALA A 96 26.11 -7.86 -14.41
C ALA A 96 26.25 -8.44 -12.99
N ALA A 97 25.62 -9.57 -12.71
CA ALA A 97 25.73 -10.29 -11.45
C ALA A 97 27.16 -10.83 -11.21
N GLU A 98 27.85 -11.35 -12.22
CA GLU A 98 29.25 -11.77 -12.11
C GLU A 98 30.18 -10.58 -11.77
N LEU A 99 30.03 -9.46 -12.47
CA LEU A 99 30.82 -8.25 -12.22
C LEU A 99 30.58 -7.70 -10.81
N ALA A 100 29.36 -7.85 -10.29
CA ALA A 100 28.98 -7.49 -8.93
C ALA A 100 29.41 -8.50 -7.84
N ASN A 101 30.06 -9.61 -8.20
CA ASN A 101 30.35 -10.75 -7.33
C ASN A 101 29.07 -11.35 -6.69
N ALA A 102 27.94 -11.28 -7.39
CA ALA A 102 26.65 -11.79 -6.95
C ALA A 102 26.37 -13.21 -7.45
N ALA A 103 26.89 -13.59 -8.63
CA ALA A 103 26.61 -14.87 -9.27
C ALA A 103 26.81 -16.08 -8.34
N THR A 104 27.95 -16.14 -7.63
CA THR A 104 28.29 -17.28 -6.76
C THR A 104 27.27 -17.54 -5.64
N PHE A 105 26.66 -16.51 -5.05
CA PHE A 105 25.66 -16.74 -4.02
C PHE A 105 24.26 -16.97 -4.61
N ILE A 106 23.98 -16.39 -5.78
CA ILE A 106 22.72 -16.61 -6.50
C ILE A 106 22.65 -18.07 -6.94
N ASP A 107 23.73 -18.63 -7.48
CA ASP A 107 23.80 -20.04 -7.92
C ASP A 107 23.64 -21.05 -6.77
N ASN A 108 23.94 -20.62 -5.53
CA ASN A 108 23.75 -21.44 -4.33
C ASN A 108 22.30 -21.37 -3.78
N LEU A 109 21.43 -20.52 -4.32
CA LEU A 109 20.02 -20.49 -3.95
C LEU A 109 19.25 -21.59 -4.69
N PRO A 110 18.25 -22.23 -4.06
CA PRO A 110 17.52 -23.36 -4.65
C PRO A 110 16.83 -23.04 -5.98
N ASN A 111 16.49 -21.77 -6.24
CA ASN A 111 15.86 -21.30 -7.48
C ASN A 111 16.76 -20.33 -8.29
N GLY A 112 18.04 -20.19 -7.93
CA GLY A 112 18.95 -19.30 -8.65
C GLY A 112 18.42 -17.87 -8.83
N TYR A 113 18.37 -17.41 -10.07
CA TYR A 113 17.87 -16.09 -10.47
C TYR A 113 16.34 -15.91 -10.31
N ASP A 114 15.58 -17.01 -10.33
CA ASP A 114 14.13 -17.03 -10.10
C ASP A 114 13.76 -16.97 -8.62
N ALA A 115 14.74 -17.03 -7.72
CA ALA A 115 14.49 -16.92 -6.29
C ALA A 115 13.82 -15.58 -5.94
N THR A 116 12.70 -15.64 -5.23
CA THR A 116 12.00 -14.45 -4.74
C THR A 116 12.77 -13.84 -3.58
N VAL A 117 13.00 -12.53 -3.60
CA VAL A 117 13.76 -11.84 -2.55
C VAL A 117 12.95 -11.55 -1.27
N GLY A 118 11.63 -11.69 -1.32
CA GLY A 118 10.72 -11.31 -0.23
C GLY A 118 10.52 -9.80 -0.12
N GLN A 119 9.68 -9.35 0.81
CA GLN A 119 9.41 -7.91 1.00
C GLN A 119 10.68 -7.16 1.38
N HIS A 120 11.09 -6.17 0.57
CA HIS A 120 12.33 -5.41 0.79
C HIS A 120 13.59 -6.29 0.93
N GLY A 121 13.58 -7.49 0.33
CA GLY A 121 14.73 -8.39 0.38
C GLY A 121 14.96 -9.08 1.72
N THR A 122 13.97 -9.20 2.63
CA THR A 122 14.16 -9.78 3.98
C THR A 122 14.87 -11.12 4.01
N GLN A 123 14.81 -11.91 2.93
CA GLN A 123 15.44 -13.22 2.82
C GLN A 123 16.94 -13.17 2.47
N LEU A 124 17.52 -11.98 2.25
CA LEU A 124 18.92 -11.79 1.90
C LEU A 124 19.69 -11.01 2.97
N SER A 125 20.98 -11.35 3.13
CA SER A 125 21.90 -10.57 3.97
C SER A 125 22.14 -9.18 3.39
N GLY A 126 22.50 -8.21 4.24
CA GLY A 126 22.79 -6.83 3.78
C GLY A 126 23.82 -6.79 2.65
N GLY A 127 24.88 -7.62 2.73
CA GLY A 127 25.89 -7.73 1.68
C GLY A 127 25.36 -8.32 0.37
N GLN A 128 24.45 -9.29 0.43
CA GLN A 128 23.78 -9.83 -0.75
C GLN A 128 22.89 -8.78 -1.41
N LYS A 129 22.10 -8.04 -0.63
CA LYS A 129 21.25 -6.94 -1.16
C LYS A 129 22.09 -5.88 -1.86
N GLN A 130 23.22 -5.49 -1.26
CA GLN A 130 24.14 -4.51 -1.85
C GLN A 130 24.67 -4.97 -3.20
N ARG A 131 25.07 -6.24 -3.31
CA ARG A 131 25.57 -6.81 -4.57
C ARG A 131 24.51 -6.85 -5.66
N ILE A 132 23.25 -7.13 -5.34
CA ILE A 132 22.13 -7.05 -6.31
C ILE A 132 21.92 -5.61 -6.77
N ALA A 133 21.97 -4.64 -5.85
CA ALA A 133 21.86 -3.23 -6.22
C ALA A 133 23.02 -2.74 -7.10
N ILE A 134 24.23 -3.23 -6.84
CA ILE A 134 25.40 -2.96 -7.69
C ILE A 134 25.23 -3.61 -9.06
N ALA A 135 24.76 -4.85 -9.15
CA ALA A 135 24.47 -5.51 -10.43
C ALA A 135 23.45 -4.69 -11.25
N ARG A 136 22.39 -4.19 -10.62
CA ARG A 136 21.41 -3.28 -11.24
C ARG A 136 22.06 -1.98 -11.75
N ALA A 137 22.99 -1.40 -11.00
CA ALA A 137 23.74 -0.22 -11.43
C ALA A 137 24.74 -0.53 -12.57
N ILE A 138 25.32 -1.73 -12.60
CA ILE A 138 26.20 -2.20 -13.69
C ILE A 138 25.40 -2.36 -14.97
N LEU A 139 24.27 -3.07 -14.90
CA LEU A 139 23.39 -3.36 -16.05
C LEU A 139 22.92 -2.07 -16.74
N LYS A 140 22.63 -1.03 -15.95
CA LYS A 140 22.23 0.29 -16.46
C LYS A 140 23.32 1.01 -17.26
N THR A 141 24.60 0.66 -17.08
CA THR A 141 25.76 1.32 -17.72
C THR A 141 25.76 2.87 -17.61
N PRO A 142 25.60 3.46 -16.42
CA PRO A 142 25.56 4.91 -16.22
C PRO A 142 26.89 5.60 -16.57
N ARG A 143 26.81 6.87 -16.98
CA ARG A 143 27.97 7.76 -17.16
C ARG A 143 28.41 8.43 -15.85
N ILE A 144 27.44 8.65 -14.96
CA ILE A 144 27.65 9.24 -13.63
C ILE A 144 27.24 8.20 -12.59
N LEU A 145 28.15 7.83 -11.71
CA LEU A 145 27.92 6.88 -10.62
C LEU A 145 27.89 7.62 -9.28
N LEU A 146 26.81 7.45 -8.52
CA LEU A 146 26.60 8.03 -7.20
C LEU A 146 26.60 6.91 -6.18
N LEU A 147 27.51 6.98 -5.19
CA LEU A 147 27.61 6.01 -4.11
C LEU A 147 27.30 6.72 -2.79
N ASP A 148 26.17 6.40 -2.16
CA ASP A 148 25.77 6.99 -0.87
C ASP A 148 26.01 5.98 0.25
N GLU A 149 27.16 6.08 0.91
CA GLU A 149 27.55 5.19 2.03
C GLU A 149 27.37 3.69 1.74
N ALA A 150 27.65 3.26 0.50
CA ALA A 150 27.34 1.92 -0.01
C ALA A 150 28.00 0.74 0.75
N THR A 151 28.85 0.98 1.75
CA THR A 151 29.52 -0.04 2.56
C THR A 151 29.33 0.13 4.07
N SER A 152 28.58 1.14 4.54
CA SER A 152 28.48 1.46 5.98
C SER A 152 27.83 0.33 6.80
N ALA A 153 26.74 -0.26 6.27
CA ALA A 153 25.90 -1.25 6.93
C ALA A 153 26.38 -2.71 6.77
N LEU A 154 27.61 -2.94 6.31
CA LEU A 154 28.13 -4.28 5.99
C LEU A 154 29.15 -4.79 7.03
N ASP A 155 29.17 -6.10 7.22
CA ASP A 155 30.24 -6.82 7.92
C ASP A 155 31.56 -6.76 7.14
N LEU A 156 32.69 -7.01 7.82
CA LEU A 156 34.03 -6.88 7.25
C LEU A 156 34.28 -7.79 6.03
N VAL A 157 33.69 -8.98 5.98
CA VAL A 157 33.88 -9.92 4.87
C VAL A 157 33.07 -9.46 3.67
N SER A 158 31.79 -9.13 3.87
CA SER A 158 30.91 -8.61 2.83
C SER A 158 31.43 -7.29 2.25
N GLU A 159 31.94 -6.38 3.09
CA GLU A 159 32.51 -5.10 2.65
C GLU A 159 33.65 -5.31 1.65
N ARG A 160 34.58 -6.25 1.93
CA ARG A 160 35.70 -6.52 1.03
C ARG A 160 35.24 -6.99 -0.35
N VAL A 161 34.20 -7.82 -0.40
CA VAL A 161 33.63 -8.33 -1.67
C VAL A 161 32.90 -7.23 -2.42
N VAL A 162 32.08 -6.44 -1.72
CA VAL A 162 31.33 -5.31 -2.29
C VAL A 162 32.27 -4.23 -2.82
N ARG A 163 33.33 -3.89 -2.07
CA ARG A 163 34.34 -2.92 -2.52
C ARG A 163 35.04 -3.35 -3.80
N LYS A 164 35.38 -4.64 -3.94
CA LYS A 164 35.96 -5.17 -5.19
C LYS A 164 35.00 -4.99 -6.37
N ALA A 165 33.70 -5.19 -6.17
CA ALA A 165 32.70 -4.93 -7.19
C ALA A 165 32.63 -3.43 -7.53
N LEU A 166 32.49 -2.55 -6.52
CA LEU A 166 32.44 -1.09 -6.71
C LEU A 166 33.64 -0.55 -7.49
N ASN A 167 34.87 -0.96 -7.13
CA ASN A 167 36.09 -0.54 -7.83
C ASN A 167 36.07 -0.88 -9.32
N ARG A 168 35.44 -1.98 -9.73
CA ARG A 168 35.29 -2.34 -11.15
C ARG A 168 34.27 -1.46 -11.86
N VAL A 169 33.17 -1.12 -11.20
CA VAL A 169 32.11 -0.28 -11.78
C VAL A 169 32.57 1.17 -11.93
N MET A 170 33.45 1.63 -11.05
CA MET A 170 33.98 3.00 -11.04
C MET A 170 34.96 3.29 -12.18
N LEU A 171 35.57 2.26 -12.78
CA LEU A 171 36.50 2.44 -13.90
C LEU A 171 35.78 3.10 -15.08
N ASP A 172 36.40 4.15 -15.63
CA ASP A 172 35.90 4.91 -16.79
C ASP A 172 34.54 5.60 -16.56
N ARG A 173 34.22 5.94 -15.31
CA ARG A 173 32.97 6.65 -14.94
C ARG A 173 33.24 7.80 -14.00
N THR A 174 32.53 8.91 -14.21
CA THR A 174 32.53 10.03 -13.26
C THR A 174 31.82 9.57 -12.00
N THR A 175 32.54 9.47 -10.88
CA THR A 175 32.00 8.89 -9.65
C THR A 175 32.00 9.92 -8.53
N LEU A 176 30.85 10.08 -7.87
CA LEU A 176 30.72 10.84 -6.64
C LEU A 176 30.42 9.88 -5.48
N ILE A 177 31.30 9.86 -4.49
CA ILE A 177 31.22 8.96 -3.34
C ILE A 177 30.94 9.78 -2.10
N VAL A 178 29.84 9.52 -1.41
CA VAL A 178 29.63 9.95 -0.02
C VAL A 178 30.10 8.82 0.86
N ALA A 179 31.19 9.05 1.59
CA ALA A 179 31.86 8.03 2.35
C ALA A 179 31.76 8.28 3.86
N HIS A 180 31.47 7.20 4.59
CA HIS A 180 31.60 7.13 6.04
C HIS A 180 32.79 6.27 6.48
N ARG A 181 33.42 5.48 5.59
CA ARG A 181 34.59 4.65 5.91
C ARG A 181 35.83 5.12 5.16
N LEU A 182 36.93 5.31 5.88
CA LEU A 182 38.22 5.69 5.31
C LEU A 182 38.69 4.78 4.16
N SER A 183 38.44 3.47 4.27
CA SER A 183 38.77 2.45 3.26
C SER A 183 38.22 2.72 1.85
N THR A 184 37.17 3.54 1.75
CA THR A 184 36.53 3.92 0.47
C THR A 184 37.01 5.27 -0.08
N VAL A 185 37.68 6.07 0.75
CA VAL A 185 38.09 7.44 0.44
C VAL A 185 39.54 7.51 -0.04
N THR A 186 40.41 6.63 0.45
CA THR A 186 41.86 6.66 0.19
C THR A 186 42.23 6.60 -1.30
N ASN A 187 41.39 5.96 -2.11
CA ASN A 187 41.64 5.75 -3.54
C ASN A 187 40.92 6.76 -4.45
N ALA A 188 40.28 7.79 -3.89
CA ALA A 188 39.63 8.83 -4.69
C ALA A 188 40.68 9.78 -5.29
N ASP A 189 40.43 10.26 -6.52
CA ASP A 189 41.30 11.24 -7.18
C ASP A 189 41.29 12.59 -6.44
N SER A 190 40.15 12.96 -5.86
CA SER A 190 39.99 14.19 -5.08
C SER A 190 39.02 13.95 -3.92
N ILE A 191 39.36 14.47 -2.75
CA ILE A 191 38.57 14.39 -1.53
C ILE A 191 38.15 15.80 -1.14
N SER A 192 36.86 16.02 -0.88
CA SER A 192 36.30 17.28 -0.42
C SER A 192 35.67 17.12 0.96
N VAL A 193 36.14 17.90 1.92
CA VAL A 193 35.63 17.89 3.29
C VAL A 193 34.50 18.92 3.41
N VAL A 194 33.31 18.45 3.77
CA VAL A 194 32.10 19.26 3.93
C VAL A 194 31.82 19.50 5.40
N HIS A 195 31.81 20.77 5.80
CA HIS A 195 31.45 21.21 7.15
C HIS A 195 30.45 22.36 7.08
N GLN A 196 29.36 22.27 7.85
CA GLN A 196 28.27 23.26 7.89
C GLN A 196 27.79 23.73 6.49
N GLY A 197 27.71 22.80 5.53
CA GLY A 197 27.21 23.10 4.18
C GLY A 197 28.16 23.88 3.28
N LYS A 198 29.47 23.90 3.60
CA LYS A 198 30.56 24.46 2.80
C LYS A 198 31.69 23.44 2.63
N ILE A 199 32.48 23.59 1.56
CA ILE A 199 33.75 22.86 1.41
C ILE A 199 34.83 23.65 2.16
N ILE A 200 35.49 22.99 3.10
CA ILE A 200 36.58 23.59 3.89
C ILE A 200 37.96 23.17 3.40
N GLU A 201 38.08 21.96 2.87
CA GLU A 201 39.33 21.39 2.36
C GLU A 201 39.05 20.55 1.12
N GLN A 202 39.97 20.60 0.15
CA GLN A 202 39.92 19.79 -1.05
C GLN A 202 41.33 19.41 -1.51
N GLY A 203 41.57 18.13 -1.81
CA GLY A 203 42.89 17.67 -2.26
C GLY A 203 42.97 16.15 -2.39
N HIS A 204 44.16 15.65 -2.73
CA HIS A 204 44.44 14.20 -2.72
C HIS A 204 44.70 13.72 -1.29
N HIS A 205 44.47 12.43 -0.99
CA HIS A 205 44.65 11.85 0.35
C HIS A 205 46.01 12.20 0.98
N ASN A 206 47.09 12.00 0.23
CA ASN A 206 48.46 12.28 0.68
C ASN A 206 48.75 13.76 0.93
N GLU A 207 47.98 14.67 0.33
CA GLU A 207 48.15 16.12 0.52
C GLU A 207 47.42 16.58 1.78
N LEU A 208 46.17 16.15 1.93
CA LEU A 208 45.33 16.47 3.08
C LEU A 208 45.87 15.87 4.39
N MET A 209 46.61 14.76 4.32
CA MET A 209 47.26 14.15 5.49
C MET A 209 48.53 14.87 5.96
N LYS A 210 49.10 15.79 5.17
CA LYS A 210 50.31 16.54 5.57
C LYS A 210 50.03 17.55 6.66
N ASP A 211 48.82 18.06 6.72
CA ASP A 211 48.38 18.98 7.78
C ASP A 211 47.78 18.19 8.95
N PRO A 212 48.51 18.04 10.08
CA PRO A 212 48.02 17.31 11.23
C PRO A 212 46.85 18.00 11.96
N ASP A 213 46.61 19.29 11.68
CA ASP A 213 45.51 20.08 12.25
C ASP A 213 44.37 20.29 11.23
N GLY A 214 44.52 19.80 10.00
CA GLY A 214 43.49 19.83 8.96
C GLY A 214 42.22 19.06 9.33
N ALA A 215 41.08 19.51 8.82
CA ALA A 215 39.78 18.89 9.09
C ALA A 215 39.71 17.45 8.58
N TYR A 216 40.34 17.13 7.45
CA TYR A 216 40.43 15.75 6.96
C TYR A 216 41.22 14.83 7.91
N SER A 217 42.38 15.27 8.39
CA SER A 217 43.24 14.47 9.26
C SER A 217 42.62 14.26 10.65
N GLN A 218 41.91 15.27 11.16
CA GLN A 218 41.10 15.15 12.38
C GLN A 218 39.97 14.12 12.23
N LEU A 219 39.21 14.16 11.12
CA LEU A 219 38.16 13.17 10.84
C LEU A 219 38.71 11.75 10.79
N ILE A 220 39.89 11.56 10.20
CA ILE A 220 40.56 10.25 10.14
C ILE A 220 40.92 9.75 11.54
N ARG A 221 41.58 10.59 12.35
CA ARG A 221 41.97 10.21 13.72
C ARG A 221 40.77 9.81 14.57
N LEU A 222 39.66 10.54 14.44
CA LEU A 222 38.41 10.22 15.13
C LEU A 222 37.85 8.86 14.67
N GLN A 223 37.91 8.54 13.37
CA GLN A 223 37.48 7.23 12.87
C GLN A 223 38.39 6.08 13.31
N GLU A 224 39.70 6.27 13.31
CA GLU A 224 40.67 5.26 13.78
C GLU A 224 40.49 4.97 15.28
N ALA A 225 40.25 6.00 16.09
CA ALA A 225 39.95 5.84 17.52
C ALA A 225 38.66 5.02 17.74
N HIS A 226 37.60 5.33 16.99
CA HIS A 226 36.34 4.57 17.08
C HIS A 226 36.45 3.12 16.57
N GLN A 227 37.35 2.82 15.62
CA GLN A 227 37.60 1.44 15.19
C GLN A 227 38.47 0.66 16.19
N ALA A 228 39.37 1.34 16.92
CA ALA A 228 40.21 0.71 17.95
C ALA A 228 39.42 0.34 19.21
N ASP A 229 38.46 1.17 19.64
CA ASP A 229 37.61 0.90 20.81
C ASP A 229 36.58 -0.22 20.57
N GLY A 230 36.31 -0.58 19.31
CA GLY A 230 35.42 -1.70 18.94
C GLY A 230 36.02 -3.10 19.11
N TYR A 231 37.29 -3.22 19.54
CA TYR A 231 38.03 -4.48 19.58
C TYR A 231 38.43 -4.96 20.99
N GLN A 232 37.81 -4.42 22.06
CA GLN A 232 37.99 -4.96 23.42
C GLN A 232 36.65 -5.48 23.97
N VAL A 233 36.43 -6.79 23.79
CA VAL A 233 35.47 -7.56 24.59
C VAL A 233 36.25 -8.65 25.34
N ASP A 234 36.33 -8.45 26.66
CA ASP A 234 36.46 -9.39 27.79
C ASP A 234 37.50 -10.51 27.77
N VAL A 235 38.61 -10.28 28.48
CA VAL A 235 39.17 -11.22 29.47
C VAL A 235 39.57 -10.42 30.71
N GLY A 236 38.92 -10.70 31.85
CA GLY A 236 38.95 -9.87 33.05
C GLY A 236 40.27 -9.88 33.85
N ILE A 237 40.44 -8.87 34.71
CA ILE A 237 40.37 -8.95 36.18
C ILE A 237 40.62 -7.52 36.75
N SER A 238 39.78 -7.20 37.73
CA SER A 238 39.68 -6.04 38.63
C SER A 238 40.99 -5.33 39.04
N HIS A 239 40.97 -3.98 39.04
CA HIS A 239 41.24 -3.13 40.23
C HIS A 239 40.99 -1.61 39.99
N SER A 240 39.91 -1.09 40.61
CA SER A 240 39.74 0.24 41.29
C SER A 240 40.57 1.47 40.84
N ARG A 241 40.00 2.51 40.17
CA ARG A 241 39.23 3.72 40.64
C ARG A 241 40.02 5.03 40.37
N PRO A 242 39.42 6.26 40.35
CA PRO A 242 38.33 6.81 39.54
C PRO A 242 38.74 8.15 38.83
N ILE A 243 37.89 8.79 38.00
CA ILE A 243 37.64 10.26 37.98
C ILE A 243 36.54 10.65 36.95
N ARG A 244 35.44 11.19 37.51
CA ARG A 244 34.45 12.18 37.04
C ARG A 244 34.08 12.26 35.55
N SER A 245 32.92 11.70 35.20
CA SER A 245 32.02 12.33 34.22
C SER A 245 31.02 13.22 34.96
N LEU A 246 31.00 14.50 34.59
CA LEU A 246 30.00 15.47 35.03
C LEU A 246 28.65 15.12 34.39
N SER A 247 27.72 14.63 35.21
CA SER A 247 26.30 14.60 34.88
C SER A 247 25.72 16.01 35.05
N LEU A 248 25.50 16.71 33.95
CA LEU A 248 24.59 17.86 33.93
C LEU A 248 23.21 17.36 33.50
N GLN A 249 22.31 17.31 34.47
CA GLN A 249 20.87 17.10 34.29
C GLN A 249 20.33 18.08 33.27
N GLN A 250 19.65 17.59 32.24
CA GLN A 250 18.70 18.42 31.50
C GLN A 250 17.28 17.98 31.84
N SER A 251 16.68 18.83 32.66
CA SER A 251 15.32 18.82 33.14
C SER A 251 14.32 18.85 31.99
N THR A 252 13.29 18.04 32.16
CA THR A 252 12.00 18.18 31.52
C THR A 252 11.47 19.60 31.72
N SER A 253 11.26 20.32 30.63
CA SER A 253 10.41 21.51 30.61
C SER A 253 9.38 21.37 29.49
N ASN A 254 8.12 21.23 29.90
CA ASN A 254 6.97 21.54 29.06
C ASN A 254 7.06 23.00 28.60
N PRO A 255 6.50 23.29 27.43
CA PRO A 255 5.60 24.42 27.32
C PRO A 255 4.22 23.94 26.88
N ALA A 256 3.26 24.06 27.79
CA ALA A 256 1.86 24.12 27.42
C ALA A 256 1.58 25.48 26.72
N GLY A 257 0.83 25.44 25.63
CA GLY A 257 -0.06 26.53 25.24
C GLY A 257 0.38 27.43 24.09
N SER A 258 0.07 27.03 22.86
CA SER A 258 -0.49 27.95 21.86
C SER A 258 -1.38 27.18 20.89
N ILE A 259 -2.68 27.24 21.17
CA ILE A 259 -3.76 26.66 20.36
C ILE A 259 -3.95 27.58 19.15
N SER A 260 -3.32 27.24 18.03
CA SER A 260 -3.70 27.75 16.71
C SER A 260 -4.60 26.72 16.03
N ARG A 261 -5.90 26.99 16.07
CA ARG A 261 -6.96 26.30 15.34
C ARG A 261 -6.58 26.18 13.85
N ARG A 262 -6.25 24.96 13.40
CA ARG A 262 -6.42 24.57 12.00
C ARG A 262 -7.58 23.58 11.92
N THR A 263 -8.63 24.11 11.33
CA THR A 263 -9.91 23.50 10.98
C THR A 263 -9.72 22.14 10.28
N MET A 264 -10.19 21.08 10.93
CA MET A 264 -10.53 19.85 10.23
C MET A 264 -11.84 20.09 9.49
N THR A 265 -11.78 20.14 8.16
CA THR A 265 -12.97 20.09 7.32
C THR A 265 -13.62 18.72 7.49
N PRO A 266 -14.90 18.63 7.90
CA PRO A 266 -15.61 17.37 7.92
C PRO A 266 -15.76 16.84 6.48
N PRO A 267 -15.75 15.51 6.27
CA PRO A 267 -16.13 14.97 4.96
C PRO A 267 -17.57 15.38 4.65
N PRO A 268 -17.89 15.72 3.40
CA PRO A 268 -19.21 16.21 3.05
C PRO A 268 -20.26 15.15 3.35
N SER A 269 -21.32 15.61 4.01
CA SER A 269 -22.56 14.91 4.25
C SER A 269 -23.14 14.31 2.98
N LEU A 270 -23.66 13.10 3.14
CA LEU A 270 -24.51 12.34 2.22
C LEU A 270 -25.49 13.21 1.42
N THR A 271 -25.22 13.36 0.13
CA THR A 271 -26.26 13.48 -0.88
C THR A 271 -26.11 12.31 -1.84
N ALA A 272 -27.22 11.61 -2.04
CA ALA A 272 -27.34 10.48 -2.91
C ALA A 272 -26.93 10.82 -4.35
N SER A 273 -25.94 10.10 -4.85
CA SER A 273 -25.82 9.76 -6.26
C SER A 273 -25.15 8.40 -6.36
N THR A 274 -25.90 7.47 -6.91
CA THR A 274 -25.56 6.10 -7.23
C THR A 274 -24.37 6.06 -8.17
N GLU A 275 -23.15 5.99 -7.65
CA GLU A 275 -21.98 5.59 -8.44
C GLU A 275 -21.36 4.34 -7.83
N SER A 276 -21.54 3.26 -8.57
CA SER A 276 -20.90 1.96 -8.40
C SER A 276 -19.38 2.13 -8.43
N LEU A 277 -18.75 2.16 -7.26
CA LEU A 277 -17.32 1.83 -7.13
C LEU A 277 -17.15 0.33 -7.34
N THR A 278 -17.25 -0.07 -8.60
CA THR A 278 -16.91 -1.40 -9.09
C THR A 278 -15.39 -1.46 -9.18
N TYR A 279 -14.73 -1.79 -8.07
CA TYR A 279 -13.39 -2.33 -8.17
C TYR A 279 -13.54 -3.72 -8.80
N ASN A 280 -13.09 -3.83 -10.05
CA ASN A 280 -13.11 -5.06 -10.83
C ASN A 280 -12.16 -6.08 -10.19
N ASP A 281 -12.69 -6.90 -9.28
CA ASP A 281 -12.07 -8.17 -8.88
C ASP A 281 -12.31 -9.23 -9.97
N ALA A 282 -11.84 -8.93 -11.19
CA ALA A 282 -11.95 -9.82 -12.34
C ALA A 282 -10.61 -10.49 -12.70
N ASN A 283 -9.59 -10.40 -11.84
CA ASN A 283 -8.25 -10.93 -12.10
C ASN A 283 -7.60 -11.71 -10.95
N SER A 284 -8.34 -12.10 -9.91
CA SER A 284 -7.84 -13.05 -8.89
C SER A 284 -8.26 -14.50 -9.13
N ASP A 285 -9.28 -14.76 -9.97
CA ASP A 285 -9.64 -16.12 -10.40
C ASP A 285 -8.78 -16.56 -11.60
N LYS A 286 -7.54 -16.99 -11.30
CA LYS A 286 -6.73 -18.03 -11.97
C LYS A 286 -5.24 -17.69 -11.92
N LYS A 287 -4.54 -18.18 -10.88
CA LYS A 287 -3.38 -19.08 -11.01
C LYS A 287 -2.87 -19.48 -9.63
N ASN A 288 -2.44 -20.75 -9.56
CA ASN A 288 -1.89 -21.52 -8.45
C ASN A 288 -2.92 -22.10 -7.46
N ASP A 289 -3.47 -23.21 -7.93
CA ASP A 289 -4.08 -24.28 -7.14
C ASP A 289 -3.00 -24.95 -6.28
N ASP A 290 -2.69 -24.34 -5.13
CA ASP A 290 -2.04 -25.01 -4.01
C ASP A 290 -3.07 -25.17 -2.87
N GLY A 291 -3.91 -26.19 -2.99
CA GLY A 291 -4.14 -27.15 -1.90
C GLY A 291 -4.74 -26.67 -0.56
N LYS A 292 -5.42 -25.53 -0.45
CA LYS A 292 -6.32 -25.24 0.68
C LYS A 292 -7.61 -24.57 0.21
N THR A 293 -8.61 -25.37 -0.11
CA THR A 293 -9.99 -24.91 -0.24
C THR A 293 -10.37 -24.21 1.07
N LEU A 294 -10.51 -22.88 1.03
CA LEU A 294 -11.04 -22.09 2.14
C LEU A 294 -12.40 -22.69 2.53
N LYS A 295 -12.46 -23.37 3.68
CA LYS A 295 -13.70 -23.88 4.26
C LYS A 295 -14.69 -22.71 4.30
N LYS A 296 -15.83 -22.85 3.61
CA LYS A 296 -16.96 -21.93 3.76
C LYS A 296 -17.43 -22.05 5.21
N GLU A 297 -16.91 -21.18 6.07
CA GLU A 297 -17.35 -21.10 7.45
C GLU A 297 -18.85 -20.77 7.47
N PRO A 298 -19.63 -21.42 8.35
CA PRO A 298 -21.06 -21.19 8.41
C PRO A 298 -21.34 -19.74 8.80
N ILE A 299 -22.30 -19.13 8.11
CA ILE A 299 -22.77 -17.74 8.34
C ILE A 299 -23.13 -17.50 9.82
N GLY A 300 -23.54 -18.55 10.55
CA GLY A 300 -23.82 -18.49 11.98
C GLY A 300 -22.63 -18.04 12.85
N ARG A 301 -21.39 -18.38 12.47
CA ARG A 301 -20.20 -17.92 13.21
C ARG A 301 -19.96 -16.42 13.01
N LEU A 302 -20.24 -15.90 11.82
CA LEU A 302 -20.18 -14.47 11.51
C LEU A 302 -21.24 -13.69 12.30
N LEU A 303 -22.47 -14.20 12.40
CA LEU A 303 -23.51 -13.59 13.24
C LEU A 303 -23.15 -13.62 14.73
N SER A 304 -22.40 -14.64 15.17
CA SER A 304 -21.98 -14.76 16.58
C SER A 304 -21.04 -13.62 17.02
N LEU A 305 -20.38 -12.92 16.10
CA LEU A 305 -19.54 -11.75 16.39
C LEU A 305 -20.37 -10.52 16.80
N ASN A 306 -21.67 -10.51 16.50
CA ASN A 306 -22.60 -9.42 16.76
C ASN A 306 -23.39 -9.58 18.09
N LYS A 307 -23.12 -10.64 18.87
CA LYS A 307 -23.66 -10.90 20.23
C LYS A 307 -23.75 -9.70 21.18
N PRO A 308 -22.68 -8.91 21.39
CA PRO A 308 -22.70 -7.62 22.11
C PRO A 308 -23.85 -6.66 21.75
N GLU A 309 -24.18 -6.49 20.47
CA GLU A 309 -25.17 -5.53 19.99
C GLU A 309 -26.56 -6.18 19.79
N LYS A 310 -26.81 -7.34 20.43
CA LYS A 310 -28.09 -8.06 20.32
C LYS A 310 -29.32 -7.21 20.62
N SER A 311 -29.23 -6.27 21.57
CA SER A 311 -30.35 -5.39 21.93
C SER A 311 -30.71 -4.43 20.79
N VAL A 312 -29.70 -3.83 20.15
CA VAL A 312 -29.86 -2.93 19.00
C VAL A 312 -30.40 -3.70 17.79
N LEU A 313 -29.91 -4.92 17.56
CA LEU A 313 -30.40 -5.78 16.49
C LEU A 313 -31.84 -6.23 16.71
N MET A 314 -32.24 -6.58 17.93
CA MET A 314 -33.62 -6.97 18.24
C MET A 314 -34.58 -5.79 18.01
N LEU A 315 -34.21 -4.60 18.46
CA LEU A 315 -35.00 -3.39 18.22
C LEU A 315 -35.06 -3.04 16.73
N GLY A 316 -33.93 -3.17 16.02
CA GLY A 316 -33.86 -2.99 14.57
C GLY A 316 -34.73 -3.99 13.82
N SER A 317 -34.72 -5.25 14.24
CA SER A 317 -35.54 -6.33 13.66
C SER A 317 -37.04 -6.06 13.82
N LEU A 318 -37.45 -5.53 14.99
CA LEU A 318 -38.84 -5.11 15.21
C LEU A 318 -39.23 -3.96 14.28
N ALA A 319 -38.37 -2.94 14.15
CA ALA A 319 -38.59 -1.82 13.24
C ALA A 319 -38.64 -2.27 11.76
N ALA A 320 -37.78 -3.22 11.36
CA ALA A 320 -37.78 -3.83 10.04
C ALA A 320 -39.06 -4.63 9.76
N ALA A 321 -39.54 -5.39 10.74
CA ALA A 321 -40.78 -6.16 10.63
C ALA A 321 -42.01 -5.24 10.49
N ILE A 322 -42.08 -4.18 11.30
CA ILE A 322 -43.14 -3.15 11.17
C ILE A 322 -43.07 -2.53 9.78
N HIS A 323 -41.89 -2.10 9.31
CA HIS A 323 -41.73 -1.53 7.97
C HIS A 323 -42.12 -2.50 6.85
N GLY A 324 -41.84 -3.80 7.01
CA GLY A 324 -42.23 -4.85 6.07
C GLY A 324 -43.74 -5.01 5.95
N ALA A 325 -44.48 -4.92 7.06
CA ALA A 325 -45.93 -5.06 7.08
C ALA A 325 -46.69 -3.85 6.48
N ILE A 326 -46.02 -2.70 6.33
CA ILE A 326 -46.64 -1.47 5.82
C ILE A 326 -47.06 -1.59 4.36
N ILE A 327 -46.30 -2.30 3.51
CA ILE A 327 -46.64 -2.43 2.08
C ILE A 327 -47.98 -3.17 1.92
N PRO A 328 -48.17 -4.39 2.49
CA PRO A 328 -49.48 -5.05 2.47
C PRO A 328 -50.60 -4.26 3.14
N ALA A 329 -50.33 -3.61 4.28
CA ALA A 329 -51.31 -2.77 4.97
C ALA A 329 -51.77 -1.59 4.09
N THR A 330 -50.86 -0.98 3.34
CA THR A 330 -51.19 0.09 2.39
C THR A 330 -52.08 -0.43 1.26
N GLY A 331 -51.80 -1.64 0.75
CA GLY A 331 -52.67 -2.29 -0.23
C GLY A 331 -54.08 -2.54 0.29
N PHE A 332 -54.22 -2.96 1.56
CA PHE A 332 -55.51 -3.14 2.22
C PHE A 332 -56.26 -1.81 2.41
N VAL A 333 -55.58 -0.77 2.88
CA VAL A 333 -56.18 0.58 3.02
C VAL A 333 -56.64 1.11 1.67
N LEU A 334 -55.84 0.93 0.62
CA LEU A 334 -56.19 1.35 -0.74
C LEU A 334 -57.41 0.59 -1.28
N ALA A 335 -57.50 -0.71 -1.05
CA ALA A 335 -58.65 -1.52 -1.47
C ALA A 335 -59.95 -1.05 -0.80
N ASN A 336 -59.92 -0.78 0.51
CA ASN A 336 -61.10 -0.26 1.22
C ASN A 336 -61.43 1.19 0.82
N ALA A 337 -60.42 2.03 0.59
CA ALA A 337 -60.62 3.37 0.07
C ALA A 337 -61.26 3.35 -1.34
N ALA A 338 -60.92 2.35 -2.17
CA ALA A 338 -61.56 2.14 -3.45
C ALA A 338 -63.03 1.68 -3.31
N ALA A 339 -63.34 0.86 -2.30
CA ALA A 339 -64.70 0.40 -2.02
C ALA A 339 -65.66 1.54 -1.66
N VAL A 340 -65.17 2.60 -0.99
CA VAL A 340 -65.95 3.81 -0.63
C VAL A 340 -66.57 4.50 -1.85
N PHE A 341 -66.00 4.36 -3.06
CA PHE A 341 -66.59 4.92 -4.27
C PHE A 341 -67.92 4.25 -4.68
N TYR A 342 -68.18 3.04 -4.20
CA TYR A 342 -69.39 2.27 -4.51
C TYR A 342 -70.48 2.41 -3.43
N GLU A 343 -70.25 3.19 -2.36
CA GLU A 343 -71.22 3.42 -1.29
C GLU A 343 -72.18 4.59 -1.57
N PRO A 344 -73.41 4.56 -1.00
CA PRO A 344 -74.37 5.65 -1.15
C PRO A 344 -73.87 6.98 -0.58
N LEU A 345 -74.31 8.09 -1.19
CA LEU A 345 -73.76 9.45 -1.01
C LEU A 345 -73.67 9.93 0.45
N ASP A 346 -74.59 9.48 1.32
CA ASP A 346 -74.66 9.94 2.72
C ASP A 346 -73.56 9.36 3.64
N LYS A 347 -72.96 8.21 3.28
CA LYS A 347 -71.89 7.56 4.09
C LYS A 347 -70.48 7.83 3.56
N ARG A 348 -70.38 8.09 2.25
CA ARG A 348 -69.14 8.31 1.51
C ARG A 348 -68.19 9.33 2.13
N ASP A 349 -68.70 10.47 2.60
CA ASP A 349 -67.86 11.55 3.15
C ASP A 349 -67.20 11.18 4.48
N LYS A 350 -67.86 10.37 5.31
CA LYS A 350 -67.32 9.95 6.62
C LYS A 350 -66.24 8.88 6.42
N ASP A 351 -66.50 7.89 5.57
CA ASP A 351 -65.58 6.79 5.33
C ASP A 351 -64.36 7.24 4.51
N SER A 352 -64.53 8.18 3.57
CA SER A 352 -63.42 8.81 2.86
C SER A 352 -62.46 9.54 3.81
N ARG A 353 -62.99 10.32 4.76
CA ARG A 353 -62.17 11.01 5.78
C ARG A 353 -61.45 10.01 6.69
N PHE A 354 -62.12 8.93 7.09
CA PHE A 354 -61.53 7.90 7.93
C PHE A 354 -60.33 7.22 7.23
N TRP A 355 -60.52 6.71 6.01
CA TRP A 355 -59.45 6.03 5.28
C TRP A 355 -58.31 6.97 4.85
N SER A 356 -58.61 8.25 4.59
CA SER A 356 -57.59 9.28 4.38
C SER A 356 -56.72 9.50 5.64
N LEU A 357 -57.33 9.62 6.82
CA LEU A 357 -56.61 9.75 8.08
C LEU A 357 -55.76 8.51 8.41
N VAL A 358 -56.30 7.31 8.16
CA VAL A 358 -55.56 6.04 8.30
C VAL A 358 -54.34 6.00 7.37
N SER A 359 -54.48 6.49 6.13
CA SER A 359 -53.38 6.56 5.16
C SER A 359 -52.26 7.50 5.62
N VAL A 360 -52.62 8.67 6.16
CA VAL A 360 -51.65 9.60 6.75
C VAL A 360 -50.95 8.97 7.96
N GLY A 361 -51.70 8.33 8.86
CA GLY A 361 -51.15 7.60 10.00
C GLY A 361 -50.15 6.53 9.57
N LEU A 362 -50.49 5.69 8.59
CA LEU A 362 -49.61 4.66 8.06
C LEU A 362 -48.34 5.23 7.43
N GLY A 363 -48.45 6.37 6.73
CA GLY A 363 -47.31 7.12 6.20
C GLY A 363 -46.35 7.61 7.28
N THR A 364 -46.88 8.18 8.38
CA THR A 364 -46.06 8.63 9.51
C THR A 364 -45.33 7.47 10.20
N VAL A 365 -46.02 6.34 10.42
CA VAL A 365 -45.42 5.12 10.96
C VAL A 365 -44.33 4.60 10.02
N SER A 366 -44.55 4.62 8.70
CA SER A 366 -43.56 4.20 7.71
C SER A 366 -42.28 5.02 7.76
N MET A 367 -42.40 6.34 7.88
CA MET A 367 -41.24 7.22 7.97
C MET A 367 -40.43 6.95 9.24
N VAL A 368 -41.09 6.84 10.39
CA VAL A 368 -40.43 6.56 11.67
C VAL A 368 -39.79 5.18 11.66
N SER A 369 -40.50 4.13 11.22
CA SER A 369 -39.97 2.78 11.16
C SER A 369 -38.81 2.64 10.19
N ARG A 370 -38.84 3.31 9.03
CA ARG A 370 -37.73 3.29 8.05
C ARG A 370 -36.47 3.95 8.60
N LEU A 371 -36.61 5.11 9.26
CA LEU A 371 -35.48 5.80 9.89
C LEU A 371 -34.91 5.00 11.06
N ALA A 372 -35.77 4.46 11.93
CA ALA A 372 -35.36 3.64 13.06
C ALA A 372 -34.63 2.37 12.60
N ASN A 373 -35.18 1.65 11.61
CA ASN A 373 -34.56 0.47 11.01
C ASN A 373 -33.15 0.81 10.45
N GLY A 374 -33.06 1.84 9.60
CA GLY A 374 -31.79 2.25 9.00
C GLY A 374 -30.74 2.65 10.04
N PHE A 375 -31.11 3.44 11.05
CA PHE A 375 -30.20 3.91 12.09
C PHE A 375 -29.69 2.76 12.99
N LEU A 376 -30.58 1.86 13.42
CA LEU A 376 -30.23 0.76 14.33
C LEU A 376 -29.31 -0.26 13.64
N PHE A 377 -29.62 -0.67 12.40
CA PHE A 377 -28.75 -1.58 11.65
C PHE A 377 -27.44 -0.91 11.21
N ALA A 378 -27.45 0.39 10.89
CA ALA A 378 -26.21 1.13 10.61
C ALA A 378 -25.30 1.19 11.85
N THR A 379 -25.86 1.40 13.03
CA THR A 379 -25.10 1.44 14.29
C THR A 379 -24.54 0.06 14.64
N ALA A 380 -25.35 -1.00 14.55
CA ALA A 380 -24.90 -2.36 14.78
C ALA A 380 -23.82 -2.79 13.76
N GLY A 381 -24.02 -2.48 12.48
CA GLY A 381 -23.03 -2.73 11.43
C GLY A 381 -21.73 -1.94 11.63
N GLY A 382 -21.83 -0.72 12.14
CA GLY A 382 -20.70 0.15 12.52
C GLY A 382 -19.84 -0.42 13.66
N LYS A 383 -20.48 -0.92 14.72
CA LYS A 383 -19.75 -1.56 15.84
C LYS A 383 -19.15 -2.91 15.44
N LEU A 384 -19.86 -3.66 14.59
CA LEU A 384 -19.35 -4.92 14.06
C LEU A 384 -18.09 -4.72 13.21
N ILE A 385 -18.08 -3.73 12.30
CA ILE A 385 -16.89 -3.44 11.47
C ILE A 385 -15.70 -3.02 12.33
N GLU A 386 -15.92 -2.16 13.32
CA GLU A 386 -14.88 -1.72 14.25
C GLU A 386 -14.24 -2.91 14.96
N ARG A 387 -15.07 -3.82 15.50
CA ARG A 387 -14.61 -5.02 16.19
C ARG A 387 -13.89 -6.00 15.29
N VAL A 388 -14.43 -6.28 14.11
CA VAL A 388 -13.81 -7.19 13.14
C VAL A 388 -12.44 -6.66 12.72
N ARG A 389 -12.33 -5.36 12.45
CA ARG A 389 -11.04 -4.72 12.12
C ARG A 389 -10.07 -4.78 13.28
N ALA A 390 -10.50 -4.48 14.50
CA ALA A 390 -9.66 -4.55 15.68
C ALA A 390 -9.13 -5.97 15.93
N LEU A 391 -10.00 -6.98 15.90
CA LEU A 391 -9.62 -8.38 16.11
C LEU A 391 -8.75 -8.94 14.98
N ALA A 392 -9.04 -8.57 13.73
CA ALA A 392 -8.23 -8.96 12.58
C ALA A 392 -6.84 -8.32 12.67
N PHE A 393 -6.76 -7.02 12.94
CA PHE A 393 -5.49 -6.32 13.08
C PHE A 393 -4.67 -6.86 14.26
N GLN A 394 -5.30 -7.08 15.41
CA GLN A 394 -4.67 -7.70 16.56
C GLN A 394 -4.12 -9.08 16.20
N SER A 395 -4.91 -9.92 15.54
CA SER A 395 -4.49 -11.25 15.12
C SER A 395 -3.34 -11.22 14.10
N ILE A 396 -3.34 -10.26 13.17
CA ILE A 396 -2.30 -10.08 12.16
C ILE A 396 -0.97 -9.71 12.82
N VAL A 397 -0.96 -8.73 13.73
CA VAL A 397 0.29 -8.25 14.36
C VAL A 397 0.95 -9.31 15.26
N HIS A 398 0.18 -10.28 15.76
CA HIS A 398 0.71 -11.39 16.55
C HIS A 398 1.12 -12.61 15.71
N GLN A 399 1.02 -12.56 14.38
CA GLN A 399 1.55 -13.61 13.53
C GLN A 399 3.08 -13.62 13.54
N GLU A 400 3.65 -14.79 13.34
CA GLU A 400 5.09 -14.95 13.14
C GLU A 400 5.56 -14.25 11.86
N ILE A 401 6.84 -13.87 11.83
CA ILE A 401 7.44 -13.14 10.70
C ILE A 401 7.33 -13.96 9.41
N ALA A 402 7.47 -15.29 9.48
CA ALA A 402 7.33 -16.20 8.34
C ALA A 402 5.95 -16.14 7.67
N TRP A 403 4.89 -15.80 8.41
CA TRP A 403 3.55 -15.65 7.84
C TRP A 403 3.45 -14.45 6.88
N PHE A 404 4.25 -13.40 7.12
CA PHE A 404 4.33 -12.21 6.27
C PHE A 404 5.24 -12.40 5.05
N ASP A 405 6.03 -13.47 5.01
CA ASP A 405 6.86 -13.81 3.87
C ASP A 405 6.05 -14.42 2.70
N ASP A 406 4.81 -14.90 2.97
CA ASP A 406 3.89 -15.37 1.94
C ASP A 406 3.39 -14.19 1.06
N PRO A 407 3.53 -14.27 -0.29
CA PRO A 407 3.02 -13.26 -1.21
C PRO A 407 1.54 -12.90 -1.02
N ILE A 408 0.72 -13.85 -0.57
CA ILE A 408 -0.71 -13.66 -0.31
C ILE A 408 -0.94 -12.69 0.86
N ASN A 409 0.00 -12.64 1.81
CA ASN A 409 -0.05 -11.79 2.99
C ASN A 409 0.80 -10.52 2.83
N SER A 410 0.96 -10.06 1.58
CA SER A 410 1.65 -8.80 1.33
C SER A 410 0.99 -7.62 2.05
N ARG A 411 1.78 -6.58 2.39
CA ARG A 411 1.27 -5.38 3.08
C ARG A 411 0.05 -4.77 2.38
N GLY A 412 0.07 -4.74 1.04
CA GLY A 412 -1.03 -4.26 0.22
C GLY A 412 -2.28 -5.16 0.31
N ALA A 413 -2.10 -6.48 0.21
CA ALA A 413 -3.20 -7.44 0.33
C ALA A 413 -3.86 -7.40 1.72
N LEU A 414 -3.07 -7.32 2.80
CA LEU A 414 -3.59 -7.21 4.16
C LEU A 414 -4.35 -5.91 4.40
N GLY A 415 -3.84 -4.79 3.87
CA GLY A 415 -4.56 -3.52 3.87
C GLY A 415 -5.91 -3.61 3.13
N GLY A 416 -5.91 -4.29 1.98
CA GLY A 416 -7.12 -4.61 1.22
C GLY A 416 -8.14 -5.42 2.03
N ARG A 417 -7.72 -6.52 2.66
CA ARG A 417 -8.59 -7.37 3.50
C ARG A 417 -9.19 -6.61 4.68
N LEU A 418 -8.38 -5.84 5.40
CA LEU A 418 -8.84 -5.03 6.55
C LEU A 418 -9.84 -3.94 6.14
N CYS A 419 -9.73 -3.43 4.91
CA CYS A 419 -10.64 -2.41 4.41
C CYS A 419 -11.89 -3.00 3.75
N ILE A 420 -11.71 -3.75 2.65
CA ILE A 420 -12.74 -4.18 1.70
C ILE A 420 -13.54 -5.37 2.25
N ASP A 421 -12.87 -6.44 2.70
CA ASP A 421 -13.57 -7.65 3.15
C ASP A 421 -14.39 -7.38 4.40
N ALA A 422 -13.86 -6.53 5.29
CA ALA A 422 -14.56 -6.08 6.47
C ALA A 422 -15.86 -5.30 6.10
N LEU A 423 -15.81 -4.45 5.06
CA LEU A 423 -17.01 -3.74 4.57
C LEU A 423 -18.04 -4.70 3.95
N ASN A 424 -17.58 -5.69 3.19
CA ASN A 424 -18.45 -6.72 2.61
C ASN A 424 -19.13 -7.55 3.71
N LEU A 425 -18.41 -7.85 4.80
CA LEU A 425 -18.96 -8.53 5.97
C LEU A 425 -20.05 -7.70 6.65
N ARG A 426 -19.87 -6.38 6.79
CA ARG A 426 -20.93 -5.48 7.30
C ARG A 426 -22.19 -5.56 6.45
N ARG A 427 -22.07 -5.50 5.11
CA ARG A 427 -23.22 -5.59 4.20
C ARG A 427 -23.95 -6.92 4.34
N LEU A 428 -23.19 -8.02 4.46
CA LEU A 428 -23.75 -9.36 4.58
C LEU A 428 -24.51 -9.57 5.90
N VAL A 429 -24.00 -9.05 7.02
CA VAL A 429 -24.55 -9.34 8.36
C VAL A 429 -25.58 -8.31 8.81
N ALA A 430 -25.39 -7.01 8.51
CA ALA A 430 -26.29 -5.96 8.98
C ALA A 430 -27.36 -5.62 7.92
N ASP A 431 -26.93 -5.15 6.74
CA ASP A 431 -27.85 -4.61 5.73
C ASP A 431 -28.77 -5.69 5.15
N ASN A 432 -28.21 -6.86 4.79
CA ASN A 432 -29.00 -7.97 4.25
C ASN A 432 -29.95 -8.57 5.30
N LEU A 433 -29.57 -8.59 6.59
CA LEU A 433 -30.44 -9.12 7.64
C LEU A 433 -31.71 -8.28 7.78
N ALA A 434 -31.57 -6.94 7.73
CA ALA A 434 -32.71 -6.03 7.74
C ALA A 434 -33.66 -6.29 6.56
N VAL A 435 -33.12 -6.46 5.35
CA VAL A 435 -33.90 -6.76 4.15
C VAL A 435 -34.59 -8.12 4.24
N ILE A 436 -33.90 -9.16 4.75
CA ILE A 436 -34.50 -10.50 4.92
C ILE A 436 -35.69 -10.42 5.88
N ILE A 437 -35.54 -9.77 7.03
CA ILE A 437 -36.62 -9.61 8.02
C ILE A 437 -37.79 -8.80 7.46
N GLN A 438 -37.49 -7.75 6.69
CA GLN A 438 -38.51 -6.95 6.03
C GLN A 438 -39.30 -7.77 5.00
N CYS A 439 -38.60 -8.54 4.17
CA CYS A 439 -39.22 -9.39 3.15
C CYS A 439 -40.07 -10.50 3.77
N THR A 440 -39.60 -11.16 4.83
CA THR A 440 -40.38 -12.19 5.52
C THR A 440 -41.62 -11.58 6.17
N ALA A 441 -41.50 -10.46 6.87
CA ALA A 441 -42.64 -9.77 7.48
C ALA A 441 -43.66 -9.32 6.42
N SER A 442 -43.20 -8.78 5.28
CA SER A 442 -44.08 -8.41 4.16
C SER A 442 -44.79 -9.62 3.55
N LEU A 443 -44.09 -10.75 3.41
CA LEU A 443 -44.68 -11.98 2.88
C LEU A 443 -45.77 -12.52 3.81
N PHE A 444 -45.45 -12.64 5.11
CA PHE A 444 -46.41 -13.15 6.10
C PHE A 444 -47.64 -12.25 6.24
N SER A 445 -47.45 -10.92 6.35
CA SER A 445 -48.56 -9.98 6.45
C SER A 445 -49.42 -9.95 5.17
N GLY A 446 -48.80 -10.02 3.98
CA GLY A 446 -49.53 -10.11 2.71
C GLY A 446 -50.39 -11.36 2.60
N ILE A 447 -49.83 -12.53 2.93
CA ILE A 447 -50.58 -13.80 2.92
C ILE A 447 -51.73 -13.76 3.92
N LEU A 448 -51.49 -13.22 5.12
CA LEU A 448 -52.49 -13.14 6.18
C LEU A 448 -53.67 -12.24 5.79
N ILE A 449 -53.39 -11.03 5.26
CA ILE A 449 -54.43 -10.11 4.78
C ILE A 449 -55.23 -10.74 3.63
N ALA A 450 -54.55 -11.41 2.70
CA ALA A 450 -55.21 -12.08 1.58
C ALA A 450 -56.15 -13.21 2.07
N MET A 451 -55.66 -14.08 2.96
CA MET A 451 -56.44 -15.21 3.51
C MET A 451 -57.66 -14.77 4.30
N ILE A 452 -57.57 -13.65 5.03
CA ILE A 452 -58.72 -13.05 5.75
C ILE A 452 -59.75 -12.50 4.78
N SER A 453 -59.32 -11.90 3.67
CA SER A 453 -60.22 -11.29 2.70
C SER A 453 -61.02 -12.35 1.94
N ASP A 454 -60.32 -13.27 1.27
CA ASP A 454 -60.94 -14.40 0.55
C ASP A 454 -59.95 -15.56 0.44
N TRP A 455 -60.18 -16.62 1.22
CA TRP A 455 -59.29 -17.78 1.26
C TRP A 455 -59.21 -18.53 -0.09
N LYS A 456 -60.31 -18.54 -0.87
CA LYS A 456 -60.37 -19.21 -2.19
C LYS A 456 -59.49 -18.52 -3.22
N VAL A 457 -59.59 -17.18 -3.35
CA VAL A 457 -58.79 -16.39 -4.29
C VAL A 457 -57.32 -16.40 -3.87
N SER A 458 -57.05 -16.38 -2.57
CA SER A 458 -55.69 -16.39 -2.01
C SER A 458 -54.90 -17.66 -2.31
N ILE A 459 -55.55 -18.83 -2.23
CA ILE A 459 -54.90 -20.11 -2.60
C ILE A 459 -54.48 -20.11 -4.07
N VAL A 460 -55.31 -19.58 -4.96
CA VAL A 460 -54.98 -19.48 -6.39
C VAL A 460 -53.75 -18.58 -6.60
N ILE A 461 -53.71 -17.41 -5.96
CA ILE A 461 -52.57 -16.48 -6.05
C ILE A 461 -51.28 -17.13 -5.49
N MET A 462 -51.38 -17.89 -4.40
CA MET A 462 -50.23 -18.56 -3.78
C MET A 462 -49.57 -19.59 -4.70
N VAL A 463 -50.35 -20.26 -5.56
CA VAL A 463 -49.82 -21.19 -6.58
C VAL A 463 -49.08 -20.46 -7.71
N VAL A 464 -49.46 -19.21 -8.02
CA VAL A 464 -48.84 -18.41 -9.10
C VAL A 464 -47.52 -17.77 -8.67
N ILE A 465 -47.35 -17.40 -7.39
CA ILE A 465 -46.14 -16.73 -6.88
C ILE A 465 -44.83 -17.51 -7.19
N PRO A 466 -44.74 -18.84 -6.97
CA PRO A 466 -43.55 -19.62 -7.32
C PRO A 466 -43.20 -19.60 -8.81
N LEU A 467 -44.20 -19.54 -9.70
CA LEU A 467 -43.98 -19.49 -11.15
C LEU A 467 -43.34 -18.17 -11.57
N ILE A 468 -43.78 -17.04 -10.99
CA ILE A 468 -43.16 -15.72 -11.20
C ILE A 468 -41.72 -15.72 -10.65
N GLY A 469 -41.51 -16.33 -9.48
CA GLY A 469 -40.17 -16.49 -8.90
C GLY A 469 -39.22 -17.32 -9.79
N LEU A 470 -39.72 -18.42 -10.36
CA LEU A 470 -38.96 -19.27 -11.28
C LEU A 470 -38.58 -18.51 -12.56
N GLN A 471 -39.51 -17.74 -13.13
CA GLN A 471 -39.25 -16.88 -14.27
C GLN A 471 -38.14 -15.87 -13.97
N GLY A 472 -38.22 -15.16 -12.84
CA GLY A 472 -37.20 -14.20 -12.42
C GLY A 472 -35.83 -14.86 -12.20
N TYR A 473 -35.80 -16.04 -11.59
CA TYR A 473 -34.58 -16.83 -11.42
C TYR A 473 -33.96 -17.24 -12.76
N ALA A 474 -34.78 -17.72 -13.70
CA ALA A 474 -34.33 -18.07 -15.05
C ALA A 474 -33.74 -16.86 -15.77
N GLN A 475 -34.39 -15.69 -15.68
CA GLN A 475 -33.90 -14.44 -16.26
C GLN A 475 -32.54 -14.02 -15.68
N VAL A 476 -32.37 -14.05 -14.35
CA VAL A 476 -31.08 -13.71 -13.71
C VAL A 476 -29.98 -14.70 -14.10
N LYS A 477 -30.29 -16.01 -14.16
CA LYS A 477 -29.33 -17.03 -14.58
C LYS A 477 -28.91 -16.85 -16.03
N PHE A 478 -29.86 -16.53 -16.90
CA PHE A 478 -29.63 -16.25 -18.31
C PHE A 478 -28.72 -15.02 -18.49
N LEU A 479 -29.02 -13.89 -17.82
CA LEU A 479 -28.17 -12.68 -17.89
C LEU A 479 -26.74 -12.93 -17.38
N LYS A 480 -26.58 -13.72 -16.31
CA LYS A 480 -25.25 -14.08 -15.80
C LYS A 480 -24.45 -14.90 -16.81
N GLY A 481 -25.08 -15.85 -17.49
CA GLY A 481 -24.46 -16.62 -18.58
C GLY A 481 -23.92 -15.72 -19.69
N PHE A 482 -24.76 -14.81 -20.21
CA PHE A 482 -24.35 -13.85 -21.24
C PHE A 482 -23.20 -12.94 -20.81
N SER A 483 -23.16 -12.52 -19.54
CA SER A 483 -22.07 -11.67 -19.05
C SER A 483 -20.71 -12.38 -19.00
N GLN A 484 -20.71 -13.70 -18.77
CA GLN A 484 -19.49 -14.51 -18.82
C GLN A 484 -19.03 -14.72 -20.26
N ASP A 485 -19.97 -15.03 -21.16
CA ASP A 485 -19.69 -15.20 -22.59
C ASP A 485 -19.20 -13.89 -23.24
N ALA A 486 -19.78 -12.75 -22.86
CA ALA A 486 -19.33 -11.42 -23.31
C ALA A 486 -17.91 -11.08 -22.82
N LYS A 487 -17.56 -11.44 -21.56
CA LYS A 487 -16.19 -11.27 -21.05
C LYS A 487 -15.19 -12.17 -21.77
N ILE A 488 -15.59 -13.40 -22.12
CA ILE A 488 -14.76 -14.32 -22.91
C ILE A 488 -14.57 -13.76 -24.32
N ASN A 489 -15.63 -13.32 -24.98
CA ASN A 489 -15.55 -12.70 -26.31
C ASN A 489 -14.68 -11.44 -26.31
N HIS A 490 -14.82 -10.54 -25.32
CA HIS A 490 -13.96 -9.37 -25.22
C HIS A 490 -12.48 -9.73 -25.00
N LYS A 491 -12.19 -10.79 -24.22
CA LYS A 491 -10.82 -11.31 -24.09
C LYS A 491 -10.32 -11.85 -25.44
N ILE A 492 -11.11 -12.66 -26.14
CA ILE A 492 -10.74 -13.20 -27.46
C ILE A 492 -10.50 -12.06 -28.47
N THR A 493 -11.36 -11.04 -28.51
CA THR A 493 -11.19 -9.86 -29.37
C THR A 493 -9.95 -9.05 -29.01
N SER A 494 -9.66 -8.88 -27.72
CA SER A 494 -8.43 -8.20 -27.26
C SER A 494 -7.17 -8.98 -27.65
N TRP A 495 -7.18 -10.31 -27.53
CA TRP A 495 -6.08 -11.17 -27.96
C TRP A 495 -5.94 -11.20 -29.49
N ALA A 496 -7.05 -11.24 -30.23
CA ALA A 496 -7.05 -11.15 -31.68
C ALA A 496 -6.52 -9.79 -32.17
N CYS A 497 -6.89 -8.69 -31.49
CA CYS A 497 -6.37 -7.36 -31.79
C CYS A 497 -4.87 -7.26 -31.49
N PHE A 498 -4.40 -7.86 -30.39
CA PHE A 498 -2.98 -7.94 -30.04
C PHE A 498 -2.17 -8.79 -31.04
N LEU A 499 -2.68 -9.96 -31.42
CA LEU A 499 -2.10 -10.81 -32.46
C LEU A 499 -2.08 -10.11 -33.82
N SER A 500 -3.15 -9.40 -34.17
CA SER A 500 -3.21 -8.63 -35.41
C SER A 500 -2.22 -7.47 -35.41
N TYR A 501 -1.93 -6.87 -34.25
CA TYR A 501 -0.92 -5.81 -34.11
C TYR A 501 0.51 -6.36 -34.20
N MET A 502 0.74 -7.58 -33.70
CA MET A 502 2.03 -8.28 -33.79
C MET A 502 2.31 -8.87 -35.18
N MET A 503 1.27 -9.20 -35.94
CA MET A 503 1.40 -9.75 -37.30
C MET A 503 1.46 -8.69 -38.40
N VAL A 504 1.41 -7.38 -38.08
CA VAL A 504 1.71 -6.35 -39.08
C VAL A 504 3.23 -6.35 -39.32
N PRO A 505 3.71 -6.71 -40.53
CA PRO A 505 5.12 -6.57 -40.84
C PRO A 505 5.48 -5.08 -40.78
N GLN A 506 6.39 -4.73 -39.85
CA GLN A 506 7.10 -3.45 -39.86
C GLN A 506 7.80 -3.34 -41.22
N LYS A 507 7.20 -2.60 -42.15
CA LYS A 507 7.90 -2.10 -43.33
C LYS A 507 8.94 -1.12 -42.80
N PHE A 508 10.19 -1.56 -42.75
CA PHE A 508 11.34 -0.68 -42.72
C PHE A 508 11.33 0.11 -44.04
N GLU A 509 11.12 1.42 -43.94
CA GLU A 509 11.61 2.41 -44.90
C GLU A 509 12.83 3.11 -44.31
#